data_AF-A0A7X8FSH4-F1
#
_entry.id   AF-A0A7X8FSH4-F1
#
_cell.length_a   1.000
_cell.length_b   1.000
_cell.length_c   1.000
_cell.angle_alpha   90.00
_cell.angle_beta   90.00
_cell.angle_gamma   90.00
#
_symmetry.space_group_name_H-M   'P 1'
#
loop_
_entity.id
_entity.type
_entity.pdbx_description
1 polymer ?
#
loop_
_entity_poly.entity_id
_entity_poly.type
_entity_poly.pdbx_seq_one_letter_code
_entity_poly.pdbx_strand_id
1 'polypeptide(L)' 'MFAETVDTKKSVALMKKLGMIEEGVQRKQARTNDGIYCDLYLYGLLREEYRPQGESCEYKDRISQGQLNRRKP' A
#
# COMPACT_ATOMS: atom_id res chain seq x y z
N MET A 1 3.93 0.69 -3.17
CA MET A 1 3.19 -0.47 -3.72
C MET A 1 1.96 0.03 -4.44
N PHE A 2 1.42 -0.76 -5.36
CA PHE A 2 0.24 -0.42 -6.16
C PHE A 2 -0.67 -1.63 -6.26
N ALA A 3 -1.98 -1.41 -6.22
CA ALA A 3 -3.00 -2.44 -6.39
C ALA A 3 -4.21 -1.86 -7.14
N GLU A 4 -4.93 -2.74 -7.83
CA GLU A 4 -6.14 -2.39 -8.56
C GLU A 4 -7.24 -3.43 -8.33
N THR A 5 -8.51 -3.02 -8.47
CA THR A 5 -9.62 -3.97 -8.39
C THR A 5 -10.85 -3.50 -9.18
N VAL A 6 -11.62 -4.48 -9.65
CA VAL A 6 -13.01 -4.29 -10.13
C VAL A 6 -14.04 -4.75 -9.10
N ASP A 7 -13.61 -5.45 -8.04
CA ASP A 7 -14.47 -5.95 -6.96
C ASP A 7 -14.34 -5.05 -5.73
N THR A 8 -15.21 -4.06 -5.68
CA THR A 8 -15.28 -3.10 -4.56
C THR A 8 -15.81 -3.69 -3.27
N LYS A 9 -16.44 -4.87 -3.30
CA LYS A 9 -17.03 -5.48 -2.11
C LYS A 9 -16.00 -6.31 -1.35
N LYS A 10 -15.19 -7.10 -2.06
CA LYS A 10 -14.21 -8.00 -1.43
C LYS A 10 -12.89 -7.32 -1.12
N SER A 11 -12.40 -6.51 -2.05
CA SER A 11 -10.99 -6.09 -2.04
C SER A 11 -10.76 -4.79 -1.25
N VAL A 12 -11.76 -3.91 -1.19
CA VAL A 12 -11.62 -2.56 -0.59
C VAL A 12 -11.32 -2.62 0.90
N ALA A 13 -12.02 -3.48 1.65
CA ALA A 13 -11.78 -3.62 3.09
C ALA A 13 -10.35 -4.11 3.40
N LEU A 14 -9.82 -5.03 2.58
CA LEU A 14 -8.45 -5.51 2.72
C LEU A 14 -7.44 -4.42 2.39
N MET A 15 -7.60 -3.72 1.25
CA MET A 15 -6.67 -2.66 0.84
C MET A 15 -6.61 -1.54 1.88
N LYS A 16 -7.76 -1.12 2.44
CA LYS A 16 -7.80 -0.16 3.55
C LYS A 16 -7.13 -0.68 4.81
N LYS A 17 -7.31 -1.97 5.16
CA LYS A 17 -6.64 -2.60 6.32
C LYS A 17 -5.12 -2.67 6.15
N LEU A 18 -4.63 -2.81 4.93
CA LEU A 18 -3.19 -2.76 4.59
C LEU A 18 -2.64 -1.32 4.55
N GLY A 19 -3.49 -0.32 4.82
CA GLY A 19 -3.10 1.09 4.85
C GLY A 19 -3.04 1.75 3.46
N MET A 20 -3.50 1.08 2.41
CA MET A 20 -3.50 1.65 1.06
C MET A 20 -4.58 2.74 0.91
N ILE A 21 -4.28 3.74 0.09
CA ILE A 21 -5.11 4.91 -0.18
C ILE A 21 -5.72 4.78 -1.58
N GLU A 22 -6.97 5.21 -1.76
CA GLU A 22 -7.64 5.24 -3.07
C GLU A 22 -7.14 6.43 -3.89
N GLU A 23 -6.53 6.15 -5.03
CA GLU A 23 -5.93 7.16 -5.91
C GLU A 23 -6.88 7.64 -7.01
N GLY A 24 -7.87 6.81 -7.35
CA GLY A 24 -8.89 7.18 -8.32
C GLY A 24 -9.62 5.99 -8.93
N VAL A 25 -10.56 6.33 -9.81
CA VAL A 25 -11.42 5.37 -10.51
C VAL A 25 -11.33 5.61 -12.01
N GLN A 26 -10.91 4.60 -12.76
CA GLN A 26 -10.94 4.60 -14.21
C GLN A 26 -12.24 3.97 -14.71
N ARG A 27 -13.14 4.81 -15.23
CA ARG A 27 -14.49 4.38 -15.62
C ARG A 27 -14.48 3.49 -16.86
N LYS A 28 -15.19 2.36 -16.82
CA LYS A 28 -15.31 1.39 -17.92
C LYS A 28 -13.95 0.96 -18.50
N GLN A 29 -12.93 0.89 -17.67
CA GLN A 29 -11.56 0.55 -18.10
C GLN A 29 -11.37 -0.95 -18.28
N ALA A 30 -11.93 -1.75 -17.37
CA ALA A 30 -11.74 -3.19 -17.34
C ALA A 30 -12.94 -3.90 -18.00
N ARG A 31 -12.68 -5.07 -18.60
CA ARG A 31 -13.71 -5.92 -19.20
C ARG A 31 -13.75 -7.25 -18.45
N THR A 32 -14.92 -7.62 -17.94
CA THR A 32 -15.12 -8.92 -17.26
C THR A 32 -15.15 -10.06 -18.27
N ASN A 33 -15.07 -11.31 -17.78
CA ASN A 33 -15.22 -12.50 -18.62
C ASN A 33 -16.59 -12.56 -19.31
N ASP A 34 -17.63 -11.97 -18.71
CA ASP A 34 -18.96 -11.83 -19.30
C ASP A 34 -19.03 -10.71 -20.35
N GLY A 35 -17.91 -10.05 -20.64
CA GLY A 35 -17.78 -8.99 -21.64
C GLY A 35 -18.28 -7.62 -21.18
N ILE A 36 -18.64 -7.47 -19.90
CA ILE A 36 -19.17 -6.23 -19.34
C ILE A 36 -18.01 -5.31 -18.99
N TYR A 37 -18.09 -4.04 -19.41
CA TYR A 37 -17.13 -3.02 -19.00
C TYR A 37 -17.46 -2.51 -17.60
N CYS A 38 -16.45 -2.47 -16.74
CA CYS A 38 -16.55 -2.03 -15.35
C CYS A 38 -15.46 -1.02 -14.99
N ASP A 39 -15.72 -0.32 -13.89
CA ASP A 39 -14.81 0.67 -13.34
C ASP A 39 -13.65 -0.03 -12.62
N LEU A 40 -12.44 0.48 -12.84
CA LEU A 40 -11.21 -0.01 -12.22
C LEU A 40 -10.77 0.97 -11.14
N TYR A 41 -10.71 0.50 -9.90
CA TYR A 41 -10.33 1.27 -8.73
C TYR A 41 -8.84 1.10 -8.47
N LEU A 42 -8.15 2.21 -8.26
CA LEU A 42 -6.70 2.26 -8.07
C LEU A 42 -6.36 2.57 -6.61
N TYR A 43 -5.43 1.81 -6.07
CA TYR A 43 -4.94 2.00 -4.71
C TYR A 43 -3.42 2.09 -4.68
N GLY A 44 -2.92 3.07 -3.92
CA GLY A 44 -1.51 3.37 -3.73
C GLY A 44 -1.07 3.18 -2.29
N LEU A 45 0.21 2.91 -2.12
CA LEU A 45 0.89 3.06 -0.84
C LEU A 45 2.32 3.51 -1.09
N LEU A 46 2.64 4.75 -0.76
CA LEU A 46 3.97 5.31 -0.92
C LEU A 46 4.95 4.69 0.09
N ARG A 47 6.24 4.86 -0.17
CA ARG A 47 7.29 4.29 0.70
C ARG A 47 7.21 4.87 2.11
N GLU A 48 6.91 6.16 2.20
CA GLU A 48 6.82 6.93 3.44
C GLU A 48 5.59 6.53 4.27
N GLU A 49 4.55 6.03 3.60
CA GLU A 49 3.30 5.56 4.19
C GLU A 49 3.38 4.09 4.63
N TYR A 50 4.30 3.33 4.04
CA TYR A 50 4.62 1.97 4.47
C TYR A 50 5.39 1.99 5.79
N ARG A 51 4.67 2.16 6.91
CA ARG A 51 5.24 1.95 8.24
C ARG A 51 5.22 0.46 8.59
N PRO A 52 6.39 -0.16 8.86
CA PRO A 52 6.39 -1.39 9.64
C PRO A 52 5.79 -1.07 11.01
N GLN A 53 4.81 -1.83 11.45
CA GLN A 53 4.37 -1.78 12.85
C GLN A 53 5.55 -2.18 13.73
N GLY A 54 6.31 -1.18 14.23
CA GLY A 54 7.39 -1.37 15.19
C GLY A 54 8.76 -0.77 14.84
N GLU A 55 8.98 -0.23 13.64
CA GLU A 55 10.28 0.36 13.31
C GLU A 55 10.12 1.79 12.80
N SER A 56 10.60 2.74 13.62
CA SER A 56 10.96 4.05 13.09
C SER A 56 11.95 3.85 11.96
N CYS A 57 11.74 4.57 10.86
CA CYS A 57 12.66 4.69 9.73
C CYS A 57 14.11 5.02 10.15
N GLU A 58 14.31 5.50 11.39
CA GLU A 58 15.61 5.73 12.00
C GLU A 58 16.52 4.48 12.08
N TYR A 59 15.98 3.25 12.05
CA TYR A 59 16.82 2.05 12.17
C TYR A 59 17.83 1.93 11.01
N LYS A 60 17.41 2.25 9.77
CA LYS A 60 18.29 2.19 8.59
C LYS A 60 19.23 3.40 8.50
N ASP A 61 18.81 4.54 9.03
CA ASP A 61 19.63 5.75 9.08
C ASP A 61 20.80 5.61 10.08
N ARG A 62 20.58 4.97 11.24
CA ARG A 62 21.64 4.70 12.23
C ARG A 62 22.69 3.69 11.77
N ILE A 63 22.31 2.70 10.95
CA ILE A 63 23.25 1.72 10.37
C ILE A 63 24.16 2.44 9.36
N SER A 64 23.61 3.32 8.52
CA SER A 64 24.40 4.15 7.60
C SER A 64 25.32 5.13 8.32
N GLN A 65 24.95 5.58 9.53
CA GLN A 65 25.79 6.42 10.39
C GLN A 65 26.74 5.64 11.32
N GLY A 66 26.82 4.32 11.23
CA GLY A 66 27.76 3.51 12.02
C GLY A 66 27.51 3.48 13.53
N GLN A 67 26.31 3.86 13.99
CA GLN A 67 25.99 3.97 15.42
C GLN A 67 25.20 2.77 15.93
N LEU A 68 25.85 1.62 16.06
CA LEU A 68 25.25 0.48 16.77
C LEU A 68 26.24 -0.17 17.75
N ASN A 69 26.67 0.58 18.75
CA ASN A 69 27.29 -0.02 19.94
C ASN A 69 27.12 0.87 21.18
N ARG A 70 25.89 0.91 21.71
CA ARG A 70 25.68 1.09 23.15
C ARG A 70 24.57 0.14 23.59
N ARG A 71 24.99 -1.03 24.09
CA ARG A 71 24.16 -1.91 24.91
C ARG A 71 23.54 -1.02 26.00
N LYS A 72 22.20 -0.93 26.03
CA LYS A 72 21.51 -0.27 27.13
C LYS A 72 21.71 -1.13 28.40
N PRO A 73 21.87 -0.51 29.58
CA PRO A 73 21.98 -1.23 30.85
C PRO A 73 20.74 -2.05 31.16
#